data_AF-A0A6P0LNL5-F1
#
_entry.id   AF-A0A6P0LNL5-F1
#
_cell.length_a   1.000
_cell.length_b   1.000
_cell.length_c   1.000
_cell.angle_alpha   90.00
_cell.angle_beta   90.00
_cell.angle_gamma   90.00
#
_symmetry.space_group_name_H-M   'P 1'
#
loop_
_entity.id
_entity.type
_entity.pdbx_description
1 polymer ?
#
loop_
_entity_poly.entity_id
_entity_poly.type
_entity_poly.pdbx_seq_one_letter_code
_entity_poly.pdbx_strand_id
1 'polypeptide(L)'
;MESEPKGPPTCLVAQAIEQPVLELENWVKIEQPNVHVDETPWGVIGVKEWLWLVANQDFCLFRAADTRSRKELESLLGDKYGGVRAQRRKACILTNGYPVVAQQKCLAHMRRHFKGLIKCPGLHNESIGKAFISLQDVRF
;
A
#
# COMPACT_ATOMS: atom_id res chain seq x y z
N MET A 1 43.23 0.26 -14.55
CA MET A 1 42.39 -0.90 -14.17
C MET A 1 41.66 -0.49 -12.91
N GLU A 2 40.52 0.19 -13.08
CA GLU A 2 39.67 0.62 -11.98
C GLU A 2 38.97 -0.61 -11.41
N SER A 3 39.21 -0.87 -10.13
CA SER A 3 38.55 -1.92 -9.37
C SER A 3 37.10 -1.52 -9.12
N GLU A 4 36.16 -2.31 -9.64
CA GLU A 4 34.75 -2.20 -9.30
C GLU A 4 34.53 -2.30 -7.78
N PRO A 5 33.68 -1.45 -7.17
CA PRO A 5 33.37 -1.55 -5.75
C PRO A 5 32.52 -2.80 -5.51
N LYS A 6 33.10 -3.81 -4.84
CA LYS A 6 32.36 -4.97 -4.33
C LYS A 6 31.38 -4.53 -3.25
N GLY A 7 30.13 -4.31 -3.66
CA GLY A 7 28.99 -4.25 -2.74
C GLY A 7 28.85 -5.55 -1.93
N PRO A 8 28.11 -5.53 -0.81
CA PRO A 8 27.90 -6.71 0.02
C PRO A 8 27.33 -7.87 -0.82
N PRO A 9 27.66 -9.15 -0.50
CA PRO A 9 27.18 -10.28 -1.28
C PRO A 9 25.67 -10.38 -1.18
N THR A 10 24.97 -9.85 -2.19
CA THR A 10 23.54 -10.05 -2.39
C THR A 10 23.33 -11.55 -2.54
N CYS A 11 22.38 -12.15 -1.81
CA CYS A 11 22.18 -13.59 -1.88
C CYS A 11 21.79 -14.01 -3.30
N LEU A 12 22.22 -15.20 -3.75
CA LEU A 12 21.95 -15.69 -5.12
C LEU A 12 20.46 -15.69 -5.46
N VAL A 13 19.60 -15.89 -4.46
CA VAL A 13 18.14 -15.82 -4.61
C VAL A 13 17.68 -14.39 -4.91
N ALA A 14 18.23 -13.39 -4.21
CA ALA A 14 17.90 -11.98 -4.43
C ALA A 14 18.31 -11.53 -5.85
N GLN A 15 19.45 -11.98 -6.35
CA GLN A 15 19.86 -11.73 -7.74
C GLN A 15 18.93 -12.41 -8.75
N ALA A 16 18.51 -13.65 -8.48
CA ALA A 16 17.63 -14.39 -9.38
C ALA A 16 16.21 -13.80 -9.48
N ILE A 17 15.70 -13.19 -8.41
CA ILE A 17 14.35 -12.60 -8.37
C ILE A 17 14.33 -11.12 -8.78
N GLU A 18 15.48 -10.47 -8.93
CA GLU A 18 15.55 -9.03 -9.25
C GLU A 18 14.84 -8.70 -10.56
N GLN A 19 15.12 -9.44 -11.64
CA GLN A 19 14.49 -9.22 -12.94
C GLN A 19 12.97 -9.47 -12.91
N PRO A 20 12.46 -10.61 -12.40
CA PRO A 20 11.02 -10.82 -12.24
C PRO A 20 10.30 -9.73 -11.43
N VAL A 21 10.95 -9.20 -10.38
CA VAL A 21 10.38 -8.11 -9.57
C VAL A 21 10.29 -6.82 -10.39
N LEU A 22 11.34 -6.46 -11.13
CA LEU A 22 11.32 -5.28 -12.00
C LEU A 22 10.28 -5.40 -13.13
N GLU A 23 10.14 -6.57 -13.72
CA GLU A 23 9.11 -6.86 -14.72
C GLU A 23 7.70 -6.70 -14.14
N LEU A 24 7.47 -7.26 -12.94
CA LEU A 24 6.20 -7.10 -12.24
C LEU A 24 5.91 -5.62 -11.92
N GLU A 25 6.91 -4.88 -11.43
CA GLU A 25 6.76 -3.44 -11.16
C GLU A 25 6.34 -2.64 -12.39
N ASN A 26 6.96 -2.91 -13.54
CA ASN A 26 6.62 -2.25 -14.79
C ASN A 26 5.23 -2.65 -15.29
N TRP A 27 4.89 -3.93 -15.21
CA TRP A 27 3.57 -4.43 -15.60
C TRP A 27 2.45 -3.83 -14.75
N VAL A 28 2.65 -3.72 -13.42
CA VAL A 28 1.68 -3.10 -12.51
C VAL A 28 1.39 -1.64 -12.88
N LYS A 29 2.40 -0.89 -13.31
CA LYS A 29 2.25 0.53 -13.70
C LYS A 29 1.44 0.71 -14.99
N ILE A 30 1.55 -0.23 -15.92
CA ILE A 30 1.02 -0.10 -17.28
C ILE A 30 -0.34 -0.79 -17.42
N GLU A 31 -0.45 -2.05 -16.99
CA GLU A 31 -1.54 -2.94 -17.38
C GLU A 31 -2.64 -3.04 -16.31
N GLN A 32 -2.33 -2.73 -15.05
CA GLN A 32 -3.27 -3.00 -13.97
C GLN A 32 -4.33 -1.91 -13.83
N PRO A 33 -5.63 -2.27 -13.90
CA PRO A 33 -6.71 -1.29 -13.79
C PRO A 33 -7.02 -0.94 -12.35
N ASN A 34 -6.73 -1.81 -11.37
CA ASN A 34 -7.05 -1.60 -9.97
C ASN A 34 -5.92 -2.12 -9.08
N VAL A 35 -5.54 -1.33 -8.07
CA VAL A 35 -4.54 -1.76 -7.08
C VAL A 35 -4.95 -1.41 -5.65
N HIS A 36 -4.63 -2.33 -4.75
CA HIS A 36 -4.72 -2.15 -3.32
C HIS A 36 -3.34 -1.79 -2.78
N VAL A 37 -3.21 -0.62 -2.17
CA VAL A 37 -1.97 -0.13 -1.60
C VAL A 37 -2.08 -0.09 -0.08
N ASP A 38 -1.08 -0.61 0.63
CA ASP A 38 -0.99 -0.51 2.08
C ASP A 38 0.45 -0.24 2.53
N GLU A 39 0.60 0.32 3.73
CA GLU A 39 1.91 0.59 4.32
C GLU A 39 1.95 0.12 5.77
N THR A 40 2.94 -0.71 6.07
CA THR A 40 3.19 -1.19 7.43
C THR A 40 4.51 -0.61 7.92
N PRO A 41 4.52 0.15 9.04
CA PRO A 41 5.78 0.55 9.65
C PRO A 41 6.46 -0.68 10.25
N TRP A 42 7.76 -0.83 10.04
CA TRP A 42 8.58 -1.83 10.73
C TRP A 42 9.81 -1.16 11.36
N GLY A 43 10.49 -1.84 12.27
CA GLY A 43 11.74 -1.36 12.84
C GLY A 43 12.92 -2.07 12.20
N VAL A 44 13.87 -1.34 11.61
CA VAL A 44 15.13 -1.87 11.11
C VAL A 44 16.25 -1.21 11.89
N ILE A 45 16.93 -1.99 12.73
CA ILE A 45 18.08 -1.52 13.53
C ILE A 45 17.72 -0.25 14.36
N GLY A 46 16.51 -0.23 14.91
CA GLY A 46 16.03 0.91 15.72
C GLY A 46 15.52 2.11 14.92
N VAL A 47 15.65 2.11 13.59
CA VAL A 47 15.06 3.12 12.70
C VAL A 47 13.68 2.66 12.24
N LYS A 48 12.74 3.60 12.20
CA LYS A 48 11.38 3.33 11.71
C LYS A 48 11.35 3.44 10.20
N GLU A 49 11.24 2.30 9.57
CA GLU A 49 11.16 2.12 8.13
C GLU A 49 9.73 1.72 7.72
N TRP A 50 9.42 1.74 6.44
CA TRP A 50 8.10 1.42 5.90
C TRP A 50 8.16 0.30 4.86
N LEU A 51 7.27 -0.67 5.01
CA LEU A 51 6.98 -1.65 3.97
C LEU A 51 5.72 -1.23 3.22
N TRP A 52 5.91 -0.86 1.97
CA TRP A 52 4.84 -0.64 1.01
C TRP A 52 4.41 -1.96 0.39
N LEU A 53 3.10 -2.12 0.25
CA LEU A 53 2.46 -3.25 -0.42
C LEU A 53 1.61 -2.71 -1.55
N VAL A 54 1.75 -3.31 -2.74
CA VAL A 54 0.81 -3.15 -3.86
C VAL A 54 0.30 -4.53 -4.21
N ALA A 55 -1.00 -4.75 -4.04
CA ALA A 55 -1.62 -6.03 -4.28
C ALA A 55 -2.83 -5.90 -5.19
N ASN A 56 -3.09 -6.96 -5.94
CA ASN A 56 -4.35 -7.23 -6.61
C ASN A 56 -4.70 -8.71 -6.39
N GLN A 57 -5.73 -9.21 -7.05
CA GLN A 57 -6.13 -10.61 -6.94
C GLN A 57 -5.01 -11.60 -7.33
N ASP A 58 -4.17 -11.24 -8.30
CA ASP A 58 -3.18 -12.15 -8.88
C ASP A 58 -1.74 -11.90 -8.40
N PHE A 59 -1.47 -10.77 -7.75
CA PHE A 59 -0.11 -10.40 -7.38
C PHE A 59 -0.02 -9.63 -6.07
N CYS A 60 1.18 -9.63 -5.50
CA CYS A 60 1.53 -8.98 -4.26
C CYS A 60 2.99 -8.50 -4.34
N LEU A 61 3.18 -7.19 -4.52
CA LEU A 61 4.47 -6.54 -4.63
C LEU A 61 4.80 -5.83 -3.32
N PHE A 62 6.00 -6.08 -2.80
CA PHE A 62 6.51 -5.44 -1.59
C PHE A 62 7.69 -4.53 -1.91
N ARG A 63 7.70 -3.34 -1.32
CA ARG A 63 8.82 -2.39 -1.42
C ARG A 63 9.17 -1.81 -0.07
N ALA A 64 10.44 -1.89 0.32
CA ALA A 64 10.96 -1.18 1.47
C ALA A 64 11.18 0.29 1.11
N ALA A 65 10.83 1.21 2.01
CA ALA A 65 11.08 2.63 1.86
C ALA A 65 11.27 3.33 3.22
N ASP A 66 12.07 4.39 3.20
CA ASP A 66 12.40 5.18 4.40
C ASP A 66 11.21 6.00 4.91
N THR A 67 10.30 6.37 4.01
CA THR A 67 9.20 7.28 4.32
C THR A 67 7.84 6.75 3.90
N ARG A 68 6.80 7.32 4.52
CA ARG A 68 5.41 7.19 4.06
C ARG A 68 4.99 8.48 3.34
N SER A 69 5.78 8.91 2.38
CA SER A 69 5.55 10.15 1.64
C SER A 69 4.85 9.88 0.31
N ARG A 70 4.35 10.94 -0.33
CA ARG A 70 3.81 10.86 -1.69
C ARG A 70 4.88 10.50 -2.71
N LYS A 71 6.12 10.94 -2.50
CA LYS A 71 7.25 10.66 -3.39
C LYS A 71 7.52 9.16 -3.50
N GLU A 72 7.37 8.41 -2.40
CA GLU A 72 7.48 6.94 -2.44
C GLU A 72 6.34 6.30 -3.23
N LEU A 73 5.14 6.88 -3.18
CA LEU A 73 4.03 6.40 -4.00
C LEU A 73 4.30 6.68 -5.49
N GLU A 74 4.83 7.86 -5.82
CA GLU A 74 5.21 8.24 -7.19
C GLU A 74 6.34 7.35 -7.71
N SER A 75 7.32 6.98 -6.88
CA SER A 75 8.38 6.03 -7.29
C SER A 75 7.82 4.63 -7.59
N LEU A 76 6.79 4.22 -6.83
CA LEU A 76 6.18 2.90 -6.92
C LEU A 76 5.15 2.77 -8.05
N LEU A 77 4.32 3.78 -8.30
CA LEU A 77 3.24 3.75 -9.31
C LEU A 77 3.51 4.63 -10.53
N GLY A 78 4.60 5.39 -10.54
CA GLY A 78 4.88 6.44 -11.54
C GLY A 78 4.19 7.77 -11.19
N ASP A 79 4.32 8.78 -12.04
CA ASP A 79 3.76 10.12 -11.79
C ASP A 79 2.23 10.17 -11.88
N LYS A 80 1.63 9.25 -12.64
CA LYS A 80 0.18 9.12 -12.89
C LYS A 80 -0.19 7.65 -12.91
N TYR A 81 -1.34 7.33 -12.33
CA TYR A 81 -1.89 5.97 -12.38
C TYR A 81 -3.24 5.95 -13.08
N GLY A 82 -3.34 5.20 -14.17
CA GLY A 82 -4.54 5.09 -15.00
C GLY A 82 -5.67 4.27 -14.38
N GLY A 83 -5.43 3.61 -13.25
CA GLY A 83 -6.38 2.73 -12.59
C GLY A 83 -7.09 3.31 -11.36
N VAL A 84 -7.91 2.50 -10.69
CA VAL A 84 -8.49 2.79 -9.36
C VAL A 84 -7.54 2.35 -8.27
N ARG A 85 -7.32 3.22 -7.29
CA ARG A 85 -6.42 2.95 -6.17
C ARG A 85 -7.18 2.89 -4.86
N ALA A 86 -7.11 1.74 -4.19
CA ALA A 86 -7.70 1.54 -2.88
C ALA A 86 -6.61 1.54 -1.79
N GLN A 87 -6.62 2.51 -0.88
CA GLN A 87 -5.57 2.67 0.13
C GLN A 87 -6.12 2.87 1.54
N ARG A 88 -5.30 2.62 2.56
CA ARG A 88 -5.62 2.97 3.95
C ARG A 88 -5.91 4.47 4.10
N ARG A 89 -6.83 4.84 4.99
CA ARG A 89 -7.26 6.24 5.24
C ARG A 89 -6.10 7.22 5.42
N LYS A 90 -5.09 6.92 6.24
CA LYS A 90 -4.00 7.86 6.52
C LYS A 90 -3.16 8.13 5.27
N ALA A 91 -2.82 7.10 4.52
CA ALA A 91 -2.07 7.26 3.29
C ALA A 91 -2.91 7.86 2.15
N CYS A 92 -4.21 7.59 2.12
CA CYS A 92 -5.15 8.25 1.23
C CYS A 92 -5.15 9.78 1.43
N ILE A 93 -5.08 10.25 2.68
CA ILE A 93 -4.97 11.69 3.00
C ILE A 93 -3.60 12.25 2.60
N LEU A 94 -2.50 11.54 2.89
CA LEU A 94 -1.14 12.00 2.57
C LEU A 94 -0.86 12.07 1.07
N THR A 95 -1.50 11.19 0.30
CA THR A 95 -1.36 11.09 -1.16
C THR A 95 -2.46 11.85 -1.90
N ASN A 96 -3.25 12.66 -1.20
CA ASN A 96 -4.32 13.44 -1.79
C ASN A 96 -3.73 14.50 -2.75
N GLY A 97 -4.04 14.38 -4.05
CA GLY A 97 -3.44 15.18 -5.12
C GLY A 97 -2.51 14.40 -6.07
N TYR A 98 -2.24 13.12 -5.78
CA TYR A 98 -1.66 12.23 -6.78
C TYR A 98 -2.69 11.93 -7.89
N PRO A 99 -2.36 12.16 -9.18
CA PRO A 99 -3.30 12.00 -10.28
C PRO A 99 -3.63 10.52 -10.53
N VAL A 100 -4.85 10.15 -10.15
CA VAL A 100 -5.41 8.80 -10.30
C VAL A 100 -6.86 8.92 -10.78
N VAL A 101 -7.33 7.96 -11.58
CA VAL A 101 -8.70 7.97 -12.13
C VAL A 101 -9.75 7.98 -11.02
N ALA A 102 -9.58 7.12 -10.02
CA ALA A 102 -10.38 7.16 -8.81
C ALA A 102 -9.59 6.69 -7.59
N GLN A 103 -9.85 7.33 -6.46
CA GLN A 103 -9.24 6.99 -5.19
C GLN A 103 -10.30 6.51 -4.20
N GLN A 104 -10.12 5.30 -3.67
CA GLN A 104 -11.02 4.70 -2.69
C GLN A 104 -10.29 4.45 -1.36
N LYS A 105 -11.00 4.62 -0.25
CA LYS A 105 -10.53 4.12 1.05
C LYS A 105 -10.75 2.61 1.11
N CYS A 106 -9.70 1.87 1.44
CA CYS A 106 -9.77 0.42 1.60
C CYS A 106 -10.89 0.02 2.59
N LEU A 107 -11.85 -0.74 2.10
CA LEU A 107 -13.05 -1.12 2.85
C LEU A 107 -12.71 -2.00 4.05
N ALA A 108 -11.72 -2.89 3.93
CA ALA A 108 -11.24 -3.73 5.03
C ALA A 108 -10.71 -2.89 6.19
N HIS A 109 -9.99 -1.81 5.90
CA HIS A 109 -9.51 -0.86 6.91
C HIS A 109 -10.66 -0.10 7.57
N MET A 110 -11.67 0.31 6.79
CA MET A 110 -12.87 0.93 7.34
C MET A 110 -13.64 -0.03 8.25
N ARG A 111 -13.83 -1.29 7.84
CA ARG A 111 -14.45 -2.32 8.67
C ARG A 111 -13.73 -2.49 10.01
N ARG A 112 -12.39 -2.57 9.99
CA ARG A 112 -11.57 -2.66 11.21
C ARG A 112 -11.76 -1.43 12.11
N HIS A 113 -11.80 -0.23 11.53
CA HIS A 113 -12.06 0.99 12.29
C HIS A 113 -13.45 1.00 12.92
N PHE A 114 -14.50 0.60 12.20
CA PHE A 114 -15.85 0.55 12.77
C PHE A 114 -15.99 -0.52 13.86
N LYS A 115 -15.32 -1.67 13.72
CA LYS A 115 -15.23 -2.66 14.82
C LYS A 115 -14.52 -2.09 16.06
N GLY A 116 -13.51 -1.24 15.85
CA GLY A 116 -12.87 -0.50 16.95
C GLY A 116 -13.80 0.53 17.57
N LEU A 117 -14.53 1.30 16.75
CA LEU A 117 -15.47 2.33 17.17
C LEU A 117 -16.56 1.76 18.10
N ILE A 118 -17.09 0.58 17.79
CA ILE A 118 -18.08 -0.11 18.64
C ILE A 118 -17.56 -0.35 20.07
N LYS A 119 -16.26 -0.58 20.23
CA LYS A 119 -15.63 -0.82 21.54
C LYS A 119 -15.28 0.47 22.29
N CYS A 120 -15.33 1.62 21.61
CA CYS A 120 -14.98 2.90 22.21
C CYS A 120 -16.21 3.52 22.88
N PRO A 121 -16.12 3.91 24.18
CA PRO A 121 -17.23 4.56 24.86
C PRO A 121 -17.58 5.89 24.15
N GLY A 122 -18.85 6.05 23.80
CA GLY A 122 -19.37 7.26 23.18
C GLY A 122 -20.84 7.11 22.82
N LEU A 123 -21.57 8.22 22.82
CA LEU A 123 -23.04 8.25 22.80
C LEU A 123 -23.66 7.47 21.62
N HIS A 124 -23.08 7.56 20.43
CA HIS A 124 -23.61 6.94 19.21
C HIS A 124 -22.59 6.02 18.51
N ASN A 125 -21.47 5.70 19.17
CA ASN A 125 -20.36 4.98 18.54
C ASN A 125 -20.76 3.57 18.10
N GLU A 126 -21.52 2.88 18.95
CA GLU A 126 -22.00 1.53 18.66
C GLU A 126 -23.00 1.49 17.50
N SER A 127 -23.99 2.39 17.49
CA SER A 127 -25.01 2.45 16.44
C SER A 127 -24.41 2.82 15.09
N ILE A 128 -23.52 3.82 15.06
CA ILE A 128 -22.77 4.21 13.86
C ILE A 128 -21.94 3.03 13.35
N GLY A 129 -21.16 2.40 14.24
CA GLY A 129 -20.28 1.29 13.86
C GLY A 129 -21.05 0.11 13.28
N LYS A 130 -22.18 -0.28 13.89
CA LYS A 130 -23.05 -1.36 13.40
C LYS A 130 -23.69 -1.04 12.06
N ALA A 131 -24.20 0.18 11.87
CA ALA A 131 -24.82 0.61 10.61
C ALA A 131 -23.83 0.60 9.44
N PHE A 132 -22.59 1.05 9.64
CA PHE A 132 -21.59 1.01 8.56
C PHE A 132 -21.12 -0.41 8.24
N ILE A 133 -21.03 -1.29 9.25
CA ILE A 133 -20.70 -2.71 9.03
C ILE A 133 -21.81 -3.39 8.23
N SER A 134 -23.08 -3.18 8.57
CA SER A 134 -24.20 -3.78 7.83
C SER A 134 -24.27 -3.28 6.39
N LEU A 135 -24.03 -1.99 6.15
CA LEU A 135 -23.97 -1.41 4.79
C LEU A 135 -22.86 -2.04 3.94
N GLN A 136 -21.73 -2.44 4.54
CA GLN A 136 -20.68 -3.16 3.83
C GLN A 136 -21.10 -4.59 3.51
N ASP A 137 -21.74 -5.27 4.46
CA ASP A 137 -22.13 -6.69 4.33
C ASP A 137 -23.27 -6.93 3.33
N VAL A 138 -24.03 -5.91 2.93
CA VAL A 138 -25.06 -6.04 1.87
C VAL A 138 -24.54 -5.78 0.45
N ARG A 139 -23.29 -5.31 0.32
CA ARG A 139 -22.69 -4.92 -0.97
C ARG A 139 -21.61 -5.89 -1.47
N PHE A 140 -21.27 -6.89 -0.67
CA PHE A 140 -20.33 -7.99 -0.94
C PHE A 140 -20.96 -9.30 -0.47
#